data_AF-A0A3Q3MCJ5-F1
#
_entry.id   AF-A0A3Q3MCJ5-F1
#
_cell.length_a   1.000
_cell.length_b   1.000
_cell.length_c   1.000
_cell.angle_alpha   90.00
_cell.angle_beta   90.00
_cell.angle_gamma   90.00
#
_symmetry.space_group_name_H-M   'P 1'
#
loop_
_entity.id
_entity.type
_entity.pdbx_description
1 polymer ?
#
loop_
_entity_poly.entity_id
_entity_poly.type
_entity_poly.pdbx_seq_one_letter_code
_entity_poly.pdbx_strand_id
1 'polypeptide(L)'
;RVSEMNSVQVSADKRGHSAFSNKEKSQRKQEEETVQIITKDLIRNLRIPLKDPSGESIILPTDEFERINSAAQVLSKEDREALKEAYQRRKEEEMQAAEERKHQIYVADQCRKENYALTELELEAQNRAQRLVERANTLRMEQEDEIKNLNKLILSAQCQATRDAQIQEKKQIQVELLEEEKRLDAMMEVERRKALETMEKIAELRKQQRIGGMQEIYNQIQQRMEEKQLENEVKEQEREQIRENQDKINLEDLKALEKKRQEQQRLHEEVMRINAEAMRTKLQRREEEKLADMRDMEFVKKKLEREAEYEAEQRRIKKDKELEIARLRAQQEKVKDYKAEQDELRARRNQEITERQWRKKEKELAEKKAREEAMLKAARLEQVQRKEHLLSIEAGREKATFERVLKAQQEAIVKRREEEEKQHQKALRHSEAIRQQMKERELSAITKRREIFEEADRLNEEARQRRARLNEIKEKKLKELK
;
A
#
# COMPACT_ATOMS: atom_id res chain seq x y z
N ARG A 1 -7.45 -49.50 1.81
CA ARG A 1 -6.44 -49.85 2.84
C ARG A 1 -7.21 -50.27 4.08
N VAL A 2 -7.02 -51.54 4.48
CA VAL A 2 -7.26 -52.11 5.83
C VAL A 2 -8.74 -52.27 6.21
N SER A 3 -9.24 -53.36 6.79
CA SER A 3 -8.86 -54.77 6.92
C SER A 3 -10.04 -55.46 7.62
N GLU A 4 -10.20 -56.75 7.37
CA GLU A 4 -10.98 -57.69 8.17
C GLU A 4 -10.52 -57.72 9.64
N MET A 5 -11.43 -58.06 10.57
CA MET A 5 -11.39 -59.31 11.37
C MET A 5 -12.33 -59.23 12.58
N ASN A 6 -13.29 -60.17 12.61
CA ASN A 6 -13.61 -61.11 13.68
C ASN A 6 -13.22 -60.78 15.15
N SER A 7 -14.21 -60.83 16.05
CA SER A 7 -14.49 -61.95 17.00
C SER A 7 -14.82 -61.53 18.44
N VAL A 8 -15.57 -62.45 19.09
CA VAL A 8 -15.71 -62.69 20.56
C VAL A 8 -16.85 -61.85 21.20
N GLN A 9 -17.83 -62.38 21.97
CA GLN A 9 -17.74 -63.38 23.03
C GLN A 9 -19.12 -63.82 23.64
N VAL A 10 -19.06 -64.97 24.32
CA VAL A 10 -19.86 -65.51 25.45
C VAL A 10 -21.16 -66.29 25.18
N SER A 11 -21.00 -67.59 25.45
CA SER A 11 -21.97 -68.62 25.81
C SER A 11 -22.24 -68.68 27.32
N ALA A 12 -23.47 -69.03 27.74
CA ALA A 12 -23.76 -69.83 28.96
C ALA A 12 -25.26 -70.25 29.09
N ASP A 13 -25.45 -71.58 29.18
CA ASP A 13 -26.37 -72.38 30.01
C ASP A 13 -27.91 -72.16 30.07
N LYS A 14 -28.67 -73.24 29.77
CA LYS A 14 -29.38 -74.08 30.79
C LYS A 14 -30.08 -75.33 30.20
N ARG A 15 -30.25 -76.35 31.06
CA ARG A 15 -30.54 -77.79 30.82
C ARG A 15 -32.02 -78.17 31.06
N GLY A 16 -32.39 -79.40 30.62
CA GLY A 16 -33.40 -80.31 31.23
C GLY A 16 -34.15 -81.16 30.17
N HIS A 17 -33.86 -82.46 29.93
CA HIS A 17 -34.36 -83.71 30.61
C HIS A 17 -35.90 -83.85 30.56
N SER A 18 -36.59 -84.95 30.23
CA SER A 18 -36.44 -86.43 30.21
C SER A 18 -37.71 -87.00 29.50
N ALA A 19 -37.87 -88.23 28.96
CA ALA A 19 -37.88 -89.54 29.62
C ALA A 19 -38.29 -90.67 28.63
N PHE A 20 -37.98 -91.92 28.99
CA PHE A 20 -38.30 -93.22 28.36
C PHE A 20 -39.63 -93.83 28.87
N SER A 21 -40.26 -94.76 28.12
CA SER A 21 -40.74 -96.13 28.53
C SER A 21 -41.93 -96.69 27.70
N ASN A 22 -41.80 -97.91 27.10
CA ASN A 22 -42.47 -99.22 27.39
C ASN A 22 -43.91 -99.40 26.79
N LYS A 23 -44.47 -100.57 26.42
CA LYS A 23 -44.11 -102.01 26.29
C LYS A 23 -45.26 -102.78 25.58
N GLU A 24 -44.91 -103.79 24.77
CA GLU A 24 -45.40 -105.19 24.62
C GLU A 24 -46.88 -105.70 24.66
N LYS A 25 -47.04 -106.86 23.99
CA LYS A 25 -48.19 -107.76 23.67
C LYS A 25 -48.79 -108.57 24.85
N SER A 26 -49.97 -109.23 24.66
CA SER A 26 -50.18 -110.71 24.87
C SER A 26 -51.65 -111.22 24.79
N GLN A 27 -51.81 -112.54 24.52
CA GLN A 27 -53.03 -113.40 24.47
C GLN A 27 -53.25 -114.24 25.76
N ARG A 28 -54.44 -114.85 25.98
CA ARG A 28 -54.79 -116.18 26.66
C ARG A 28 -56.23 -116.17 27.25
N LYS A 29 -56.99 -117.24 27.62
CA LYS A 29 -57.27 -118.69 27.33
C LYS A 29 -58.50 -119.07 28.22
N GLN A 30 -59.28 -120.12 27.90
CA GLN A 30 -60.51 -120.62 28.63
C GLN A 30 -60.20 -121.50 29.86
N GLU A 31 -61.12 -121.58 30.87
CA GLU A 31 -61.20 -122.63 31.93
C GLU A 31 -62.66 -122.91 32.41
N GLU A 32 -62.93 -124.14 32.89
CA GLU A 32 -64.21 -124.75 33.33
C GLU A 32 -64.45 -124.61 34.86
N GLU A 33 -65.70 -124.49 35.35
CA GLU A 33 -65.98 -124.31 36.80
C GLU A 33 -66.98 -125.31 37.42
N THR A 34 -66.78 -125.58 38.73
CA THR A 34 -67.36 -126.61 39.60
C THR A 34 -68.16 -125.97 40.75
N VAL A 35 -69.14 -126.67 41.34
CA VAL A 35 -69.98 -126.14 42.44
C VAL A 35 -69.71 -126.90 43.76
N GLN A 36 -69.51 -126.16 44.86
CA GLN A 36 -69.33 -126.68 46.22
C GLN A 36 -70.64 -126.62 47.02
N ILE A 37 -70.99 -127.71 47.72
CA ILE A 37 -72.16 -127.77 48.62
C ILE A 37 -71.68 -128.05 50.05
N ILE A 38 -72.22 -127.31 51.02
CA ILE A 38 -71.89 -127.42 52.45
C ILE A 38 -73.15 -127.87 53.22
N THR A 39 -73.06 -129.00 53.94
CA THR A 39 -74.00 -129.37 55.02
C THR A 39 -73.26 -129.60 56.33
N LYS A 40 -74.00 -129.65 57.44
CA LYS A 40 -73.58 -129.21 58.79
C LYS A 40 -72.33 -129.85 59.41
N ASP A 41 -71.73 -130.93 58.88
CA ASP A 41 -70.51 -131.50 59.47
C ASP A 41 -69.42 -132.04 58.48
N LEU A 42 -69.50 -131.81 57.15
CA LEU A 42 -68.36 -132.02 56.18
C LEU A 42 -68.68 -131.54 54.73
N ILE A 43 -67.64 -131.13 53.98
CA ILE A 43 -67.68 -130.51 52.64
C ILE A 43 -67.41 -131.53 51.51
N ARG A 44 -68.10 -131.41 50.36
CA ARG A 44 -67.77 -132.16 49.13
C ARG A 44 -67.78 -131.27 47.87
N ASN A 45 -66.74 -131.44 47.04
CA ASN A 45 -66.62 -130.86 45.70
C ASN A 45 -67.18 -131.87 44.68
N LEU A 46 -68.27 -131.51 43.99
CA LEU A 46 -68.88 -132.35 42.95
C LEU A 46 -68.44 -131.87 41.56
N ARG A 47 -67.91 -132.81 40.77
CA ARG A 47 -67.57 -132.62 39.36
C ARG A 47 -68.74 -133.16 38.54
N ILE A 48 -69.48 -132.30 37.83
CA ILE A 48 -70.68 -132.68 37.05
C ILE A 48 -70.26 -133.07 35.62
N PRO A 49 -70.47 -134.31 35.16
CA PRO A 49 -70.32 -134.69 33.75
C PRO A 49 -71.59 -134.29 32.98
N LEU A 50 -71.47 -133.45 31.94
CA LEU A 50 -72.60 -133.01 31.10
C LEU A 50 -72.82 -133.88 29.86
N LYS A 51 -72.91 -135.20 30.05
CA LYS A 51 -73.52 -136.11 29.05
C LYS A 51 -74.20 -137.25 29.78
N ASP A 52 -75.52 -137.15 29.90
CA ASP A 52 -76.36 -138.23 30.42
C ASP A 52 -76.91 -139.14 29.30
N PRO A 53 -77.19 -140.42 29.61
CA PRO A 53 -77.35 -141.51 28.66
C PRO A 53 -78.78 -142.06 28.68
N SER A 54 -79.68 -141.52 27.86
CA SER A 54 -80.90 -142.19 27.38
C SER A 54 -81.39 -141.42 26.16
N GLY A 55 -81.08 -141.92 24.97
CA GLY A 55 -81.14 -141.20 23.69
C GLY A 55 -82.52 -140.81 23.15
N GLU A 56 -83.50 -140.47 23.99
CA GLU A 56 -84.84 -140.03 23.54
C GLU A 56 -85.41 -138.81 24.30
N SER A 57 -84.59 -138.00 24.99
CA SER A 57 -85.00 -136.65 25.42
C SER A 57 -83.80 -135.68 25.44
N ILE A 58 -83.90 -134.58 24.68
CA ILE A 58 -82.86 -133.55 24.54
C ILE A 58 -83.23 -132.37 25.44
N ILE A 59 -82.45 -132.16 26.51
CA ILE A 59 -82.54 -130.96 27.35
C ILE A 59 -81.71 -129.87 26.66
N LEU A 60 -82.37 -128.86 26.09
CA LEU A 60 -81.72 -127.72 25.44
C LEU A 60 -81.25 -126.67 26.48
N PRO A 61 -79.96 -126.27 26.52
CA PRO A 61 -79.46 -125.16 27.35
C PRO A 61 -80.18 -123.84 27.01
N THR A 62 -80.47 -122.95 27.98
CA THR A 62 -81.26 -121.72 27.72
C THR A 62 -80.68 -120.87 26.59
N ASP A 63 -79.35 -120.73 26.52
CA ASP A 63 -78.70 -119.99 25.43
C ASP A 63 -78.86 -120.69 24.07
N GLU A 64 -78.89 -122.02 24.01
CA GLU A 64 -79.17 -122.77 22.78
C GLU A 64 -80.67 -122.86 22.47
N PHE A 65 -81.54 -122.85 23.48
CA PHE A 65 -82.98 -122.72 23.32
C PHE A 65 -83.36 -121.32 22.85
N GLU A 66 -82.69 -120.27 23.34
CA GLU A 66 -82.83 -118.88 22.89
C GLU A 66 -82.14 -118.66 21.56
N ARG A 67 -81.00 -119.30 21.26
CA ARG A 67 -80.36 -119.26 19.94
C ARG A 67 -81.15 -120.05 18.90
N ILE A 68 -81.76 -121.19 19.26
CA ILE A 68 -82.69 -121.93 18.39
C ILE A 68 -84.01 -121.17 18.30
N ASN A 69 -84.52 -120.54 19.35
CA ASN A 69 -85.69 -119.66 19.24
C ASN A 69 -85.38 -118.42 18.41
N SER A 70 -84.24 -117.74 18.54
CA SER A 70 -83.89 -116.56 17.74
C SER A 70 -83.37 -116.88 16.33
N ALA A 71 -82.91 -118.12 16.08
CA ALA A 71 -82.59 -118.63 14.74
C ALA A 71 -83.77 -119.32 14.03
N ALA A 72 -84.74 -119.88 14.77
CA ALA A 72 -85.97 -120.47 14.25
C ALA A 72 -87.16 -119.49 14.24
N GLN A 73 -87.11 -118.42 15.06
CA GLN A 73 -87.90 -117.22 14.84
C GLN A 73 -87.41 -116.64 13.53
N VAL A 74 -88.16 -116.93 12.48
CA VAL A 74 -88.02 -116.31 11.17
C VAL A 74 -88.17 -114.82 11.42
N LEU A 75 -87.03 -114.14 11.64
CA LEU A 75 -86.97 -112.69 11.66
C LEU A 75 -87.75 -112.25 10.43
N SER A 76 -88.83 -111.50 10.65
CA SER A 76 -89.54 -110.83 9.56
C SER A 76 -88.47 -110.10 8.74
N LYS A 77 -88.68 -109.95 7.43
CA LYS A 77 -87.76 -109.15 6.59
C LYS A 77 -87.45 -107.80 7.28
N GLU A 78 -88.46 -107.26 7.97
CA GLU A 78 -88.42 -106.03 8.75
C GLU A 78 -87.41 -106.04 9.91
N ASP A 79 -87.31 -107.10 10.73
CA ASP A 79 -86.38 -107.11 11.88
C ASP A 79 -84.92 -107.28 11.43
N ARG A 80 -84.72 -108.02 10.34
CA ARG A 80 -83.40 -108.24 9.72
C ARG A 80 -82.92 -106.99 8.98
N GLU A 81 -83.86 -106.22 8.43
CA GLU A 81 -83.63 -104.88 7.90
C GLU A 81 -83.33 -103.91 9.04
N ALA A 82 -84.08 -103.92 10.14
CA ALA A 82 -83.86 -103.03 11.29
C ALA A 82 -82.47 -103.20 11.95
N LEU A 83 -81.96 -104.43 12.10
CA LEU A 83 -80.61 -104.67 12.61
C LEU A 83 -79.52 -104.22 11.61
N LYS A 84 -79.73 -104.43 10.31
CA LYS A 84 -78.83 -103.92 9.27
C LYS A 84 -78.84 -102.40 9.22
N GLU A 85 -80.01 -101.78 9.34
CA GLU A 85 -80.17 -100.34 9.44
C GLU A 85 -79.48 -99.79 10.69
N ALA A 86 -79.63 -100.42 11.86
CA ALA A 86 -78.95 -99.98 13.07
C ALA A 86 -77.42 -100.07 12.95
N TYR A 87 -76.90 -101.13 12.32
CA TYR A 87 -75.48 -101.27 12.03
C TYR A 87 -74.99 -100.25 10.98
N GLN A 88 -75.78 -100.01 9.94
CA GLN A 88 -75.51 -98.98 8.93
C GLN A 88 -75.51 -97.59 9.55
N ARG A 89 -76.49 -97.25 10.39
CA ARG A 89 -76.56 -95.97 11.12
C ARG A 89 -75.34 -95.74 12.01
N ARG A 90 -74.89 -96.74 12.77
CA ARG A 90 -73.65 -96.61 13.57
C ARG A 90 -72.42 -96.37 12.70
N LYS A 91 -72.31 -97.08 11.57
CA LYS A 91 -71.20 -96.90 10.63
C LYS A 91 -71.28 -95.53 9.93
N GLU A 92 -72.48 -95.06 9.62
CA GLU A 92 -72.75 -93.74 9.06
C GLU A 92 -72.41 -92.65 10.07
N GLU A 93 -72.74 -92.80 11.35
CA GLU A 93 -72.36 -91.88 12.43
C GLU A 93 -70.84 -91.81 12.60
N GLU A 94 -70.14 -92.95 12.57
CA GLU A 94 -68.67 -92.99 12.63
C GLU A 94 -68.02 -92.34 11.40
N MET A 95 -68.60 -92.55 10.21
CA MET A 95 -68.17 -91.91 8.96
C MET A 95 -68.44 -90.40 8.98
N GLN A 96 -69.61 -89.96 9.43
CA GLN A 96 -69.96 -88.55 9.57
C GLN A 96 -69.02 -87.86 10.57
N ALA A 97 -68.74 -88.47 11.73
CA ALA A 97 -67.77 -87.91 12.68
C ALA A 97 -66.33 -87.85 12.13
N ALA A 98 -65.95 -88.76 11.22
CA ALA A 98 -64.67 -88.70 10.52
C ALA A 98 -64.66 -87.59 9.45
N GLU A 99 -65.75 -87.43 8.71
CA GLU A 99 -65.93 -86.37 7.70
C GLU A 99 -65.99 -84.98 8.34
N GLU A 100 -66.66 -84.81 9.46
CA GLU A 100 -66.70 -83.56 10.23
C GLU A 100 -65.30 -83.16 10.72
N ARG A 101 -64.51 -84.11 11.23
CA ARG A 101 -63.11 -83.84 11.60
C ARG A 101 -62.26 -83.45 10.40
N LYS A 102 -62.46 -84.11 9.26
CA LYS A 102 -61.80 -83.76 7.99
C LYS A 102 -62.20 -82.37 7.52
N HIS A 103 -63.48 -82.02 7.64
CA HIS A 103 -64.03 -80.71 7.29
C HIS A 103 -63.48 -79.61 8.21
N GLN A 104 -63.40 -79.86 9.52
CA GLN A 104 -62.81 -78.91 10.48
C GLN A 104 -61.32 -78.65 10.19
N ILE A 105 -60.56 -79.70 9.85
CA ILE A 105 -59.15 -79.56 9.45
C ILE A 105 -59.05 -78.77 8.14
N TYR A 106 -59.92 -79.05 7.16
CA TYR A 106 -59.95 -78.35 5.90
C TYR A 106 -60.27 -76.85 6.07
N VAL A 107 -61.27 -76.51 6.88
CA VAL A 107 -61.62 -75.12 7.21
C VAL A 107 -60.49 -74.44 7.98
N ALA A 108 -59.88 -75.11 8.95
CA ALA A 108 -58.74 -74.58 9.68
C ALA A 108 -57.53 -74.33 8.77
N ASP A 109 -57.30 -75.19 7.76
CA ASP A 109 -56.24 -75.03 6.77
C ASP A 109 -56.54 -73.89 5.78
N GLN A 110 -57.80 -73.70 5.38
CA GLN A 110 -58.24 -72.52 4.63
C GLN A 110 -58.06 -71.23 5.42
N CYS A 111 -58.51 -71.20 6.68
CA CYS A 111 -58.32 -70.03 7.54
C CYS A 111 -56.83 -69.72 7.79
N ARG A 112 -55.95 -70.73 7.82
CA ARG A 112 -54.49 -70.52 7.89
C ARG A 112 -53.91 -69.96 6.59
N LYS A 113 -54.44 -70.35 5.44
CA LYS A 113 -54.03 -69.83 4.11
C LYS A 113 -54.49 -68.39 3.91
N GLU A 114 -55.71 -68.06 4.33
CA GLU A 114 -56.26 -66.71 4.24
C GLU A 114 -55.61 -65.74 5.24
N ASN A 115 -55.27 -66.22 6.45
CA ASN A 115 -54.57 -65.44 7.48
C ASN A 115 -53.04 -65.64 7.45
N TYR A 116 -52.45 -65.90 6.28
CA TYR A 116 -51.00 -65.90 6.13
C TYR A 116 -50.49 -64.46 6.29
N ALA A 117 -49.86 -64.17 7.44
CA ALA A 117 -49.22 -62.88 7.65
C ALA A 117 -48.09 -62.73 6.63
N LEU A 118 -48.18 -61.70 5.79
CA LEU A 118 -47.15 -61.42 4.79
C LEU A 118 -45.79 -61.31 5.46
N THR A 119 -44.78 -61.93 4.85
CA THR A 119 -43.40 -61.89 5.32
C THR A 119 -42.90 -60.44 5.25
N GLU A 120 -42.00 -60.02 6.15
CA GLU A 120 -41.44 -58.65 6.15
C GLU A 120 -40.90 -58.21 4.78
N LEU A 121 -40.32 -59.16 4.03
CA LEU A 121 -39.85 -58.95 2.65
C LEU A 121 -40.98 -58.70 1.65
N GLU A 122 -42.13 -59.36 1.82
CA GLU A 122 -43.30 -59.19 0.96
C GLU A 122 -44.01 -57.85 1.27
N LEU A 123 -44.04 -57.46 2.54
CA LEU A 123 -44.56 -56.16 2.98
C LEU A 123 -43.67 -55.02 2.49
N GLU A 124 -42.35 -55.19 2.52
CA GLU A 124 -41.41 -54.24 1.92
C GLU A 124 -41.58 -54.17 0.39
N ALA A 125 -41.77 -55.31 -0.28
CA ALA A 125 -42.05 -55.35 -1.71
C ALA A 125 -43.37 -54.64 -2.07
N GLN A 126 -44.42 -54.82 -1.27
CA GLN A 126 -45.68 -54.08 -1.41
C GLN A 126 -45.48 -52.58 -1.20
N ASN A 127 -44.78 -52.16 -0.15
CA ASN A 127 -44.50 -50.75 0.11
C ASN A 127 -43.65 -50.10 -1.00
N ARG A 128 -42.72 -50.85 -1.60
CA ARG A 128 -41.94 -50.40 -2.76
C ARG A 128 -42.82 -50.28 -3.99
N ALA A 129 -43.69 -51.26 -4.24
CA ALA A 129 -44.65 -51.23 -5.35
C ALA A 129 -45.63 -50.05 -5.19
N GLN A 130 -46.16 -49.82 -3.99
CA GLN A 130 -47.03 -48.68 -3.67
C GLN A 130 -46.30 -47.36 -3.88
N ARG A 131 -45.08 -47.19 -3.37
CA ARG A 131 -44.26 -45.99 -3.63
C ARG A 131 -44.02 -45.74 -5.11
N LEU A 132 -43.83 -46.81 -5.90
CA LEU A 132 -43.68 -46.68 -7.35
C LEU A 132 -44.99 -46.25 -8.02
N VAL A 133 -46.13 -46.82 -7.61
CA VAL A 133 -47.45 -46.44 -8.12
C VAL A 133 -47.81 -45.00 -7.72
N GLU A 134 -47.57 -44.62 -6.47
CA GLU A 134 -47.74 -43.24 -5.98
C GLU A 134 -46.85 -42.28 -6.77
N ARG A 135 -45.58 -42.61 -6.96
CA ARG A 135 -44.67 -41.80 -7.77
C ARG A 135 -45.16 -41.67 -9.21
N ALA A 136 -45.61 -42.77 -9.83
CA ALA A 136 -46.19 -42.73 -11.17
C ALA A 136 -47.45 -41.85 -11.22
N ASN A 137 -48.32 -41.93 -10.21
CA ASN A 137 -49.50 -41.08 -10.10
C ASN A 137 -49.14 -39.60 -9.89
N THR A 138 -48.16 -39.27 -9.05
CA THR A 138 -47.69 -37.88 -8.88
C THR A 138 -47.15 -37.29 -10.18
N LEU A 139 -46.35 -38.05 -10.94
CA LEU A 139 -45.83 -37.61 -12.23
C LEU A 139 -46.95 -37.42 -13.27
N ARG A 140 -48.00 -38.26 -13.23
CA ARG A 140 -49.19 -38.09 -14.07
C ARG A 140 -49.94 -36.80 -13.72
N MET A 141 -50.12 -36.53 -12.43
CA MET A 141 -50.75 -35.29 -11.96
C MET A 141 -49.90 -34.07 -12.34
N GLU A 142 -48.57 -34.10 -12.17
CA GLU A 142 -47.68 -33.01 -12.59
C GLU A 142 -47.74 -32.71 -14.10
N GLN A 143 -48.12 -33.68 -14.92
CA GLN A 143 -48.33 -33.48 -16.35
C GLN A 143 -49.66 -32.79 -16.69
N GLU A 144 -50.60 -32.70 -15.77
CA GLU A 144 -51.85 -31.96 -15.97
C GLU A 144 -51.56 -30.46 -16.13
N ASP A 145 -52.24 -29.81 -17.08
CA ASP A 145 -51.92 -28.44 -17.46
C ASP A 145 -52.26 -27.41 -16.36
N GLU A 146 -53.26 -27.71 -15.52
CA GLU A 146 -53.60 -26.92 -14.34
C GLU A 146 -52.46 -26.92 -13.31
N ILE A 147 -51.88 -28.09 -13.05
CA ILE A 147 -50.73 -28.23 -12.13
C ILE A 147 -49.49 -27.57 -12.73
N LYS A 148 -49.24 -27.67 -14.03
CA LYS A 148 -48.17 -26.90 -14.69
C LYS A 148 -48.37 -25.39 -14.55
N ASN A 149 -49.61 -24.91 -14.69
CA ASN A 149 -49.90 -23.49 -14.54
C ASN A 149 -49.74 -23.02 -13.09
N LEU A 150 -50.15 -23.82 -12.11
CA LEU A 150 -49.85 -23.59 -10.69
C LEU A 150 -48.35 -23.57 -10.42
N ASN A 151 -47.59 -24.52 -10.98
CA ASN A 151 -46.13 -24.56 -10.85
C ASN A 151 -45.46 -23.32 -11.45
N LYS A 152 -45.97 -22.80 -12.58
CA LYS A 152 -45.51 -21.51 -13.14
C LYS A 152 -45.79 -20.34 -12.18
N LEU A 153 -46.98 -20.30 -11.57
CA LEU A 153 -47.33 -19.27 -10.60
C LEU A 153 -46.45 -19.35 -9.34
N ILE A 154 -46.23 -20.55 -8.81
CA ILE A 154 -45.32 -20.78 -7.67
C ILE A 154 -43.91 -20.31 -8.02
N LEU A 155 -43.39 -20.70 -9.19
CA LEU A 155 -42.08 -20.26 -9.64
C LEU A 155 -42.01 -18.73 -9.78
N SER A 156 -43.05 -18.10 -10.34
CA SER A 156 -43.10 -16.64 -10.47
C SER A 156 -43.10 -15.94 -9.11
N ALA A 157 -43.81 -16.48 -8.11
CA ALA A 157 -43.82 -15.96 -6.75
C ALA A 157 -42.46 -16.15 -6.06
N GLN A 158 -41.79 -17.29 -6.25
CA GLN A 158 -40.43 -17.51 -5.77
C GLN A 158 -39.41 -16.55 -6.40
N CYS A 159 -39.51 -16.32 -7.71
CA CYS A 159 -38.69 -15.33 -8.40
C CYS A 159 -38.95 -13.90 -7.88
N GLN A 160 -40.22 -13.56 -7.63
CA GLN A 160 -40.58 -12.26 -7.08
C GLN A 160 -40.03 -12.08 -5.66
N ALA A 161 -40.18 -13.08 -4.78
CA ALA A 161 -39.61 -13.05 -3.43
C ALA A 161 -38.08 -12.87 -3.46
N THR A 162 -37.38 -13.60 -4.33
CA THR A 162 -35.93 -13.44 -4.52
C THR A 162 -35.58 -12.05 -5.03
N ARG A 163 -36.35 -11.50 -5.98
CA ARG A 163 -36.14 -10.15 -6.51
C ARG A 163 -36.36 -9.08 -5.45
N ASP A 164 -37.38 -9.22 -4.61
CA ASP A 164 -37.67 -8.28 -3.54
C ASP A 164 -36.56 -8.29 -2.49
N ALA A 165 -36.03 -9.47 -2.13
CA ALA A 165 -34.85 -9.60 -1.28
C ALA A 165 -33.62 -8.91 -1.89
N GLN A 166 -33.32 -9.14 -3.17
CA GLN A 166 -32.22 -8.46 -3.88
C GLN A 166 -32.39 -6.94 -3.94
N ILE A 167 -33.62 -6.44 -4.10
CA ILE A 167 -33.91 -5.00 -4.06
C ILE A 167 -33.63 -4.43 -2.68
N GLN A 168 -34.00 -5.15 -1.61
CA GLN A 168 -33.71 -4.75 -0.24
C GLN A 168 -32.21 -4.73 0.05
N GLU A 169 -31.48 -5.79 -0.34
CA GLU A 169 -30.01 -5.84 -0.24
C GLU A 169 -29.35 -4.68 -0.98
N LYS A 170 -29.79 -4.40 -2.22
CA LYS A 170 -29.27 -3.27 -2.99
C LYS A 170 -29.51 -1.93 -2.29
N LYS A 171 -30.68 -1.74 -1.67
CA LYS A 171 -30.97 -0.53 -0.89
C LYS A 171 -30.07 -0.42 0.34
N GLN A 172 -29.84 -1.52 1.05
CA GLN A 172 -28.92 -1.55 2.21
C GLN A 172 -27.49 -1.19 1.78
N ILE A 173 -26.99 -1.80 0.71
CA ILE A 173 -25.66 -1.49 0.15
C ILE A 173 -25.55 -0.01 -0.23
N GLN A 174 -26.60 0.57 -0.81
CA GLN A 174 -26.60 2.01 -1.14
C GLN A 174 -26.55 2.90 0.11
N VAL A 175 -27.24 2.54 1.19
CA VAL A 175 -27.19 3.29 2.44
C VAL A 175 -25.79 3.19 3.06
N GLU A 176 -25.22 1.99 3.14
CA GLU A 176 -23.86 1.77 3.66
C GLU A 176 -22.81 2.54 2.84
N LEU A 177 -22.95 2.55 1.50
CA LEU A 177 -22.06 3.31 0.62
C LEU A 177 -22.14 4.82 0.91
N LEU A 178 -23.36 5.36 1.05
CA LEU A 178 -23.57 6.78 1.37
C LEU A 178 -23.03 7.14 2.76
N GLU A 179 -23.09 6.23 3.72
CA GLU A 179 -22.51 6.42 5.06
C GLU A 179 -20.97 6.46 5.02
N GLU A 180 -20.35 5.56 4.26
CA GLU A 180 -18.90 5.56 4.06
C GLU A 180 -18.44 6.78 3.25
N GLU A 181 -19.18 7.21 2.22
CA GLU A 181 -18.91 8.48 1.51
C GLU A 181 -18.93 9.67 2.47
N LYS A 182 -19.96 9.79 3.32
CA LYS A 182 -20.03 10.84 4.35
C LYS A 182 -18.87 10.79 5.34
N ARG A 183 -18.43 9.58 5.72
CA ARG A 183 -17.29 9.38 6.61
C ARG A 183 -15.99 9.84 5.94
N LEU A 184 -15.78 9.50 4.67
CA LEU A 184 -14.63 9.93 3.89
C LEU A 184 -14.62 11.46 3.71
N ASP A 185 -15.77 12.06 3.39
CA ASP A 185 -15.91 13.51 3.28
C ASP A 185 -15.57 14.21 4.61
N ALA A 186 -16.02 13.67 5.74
CA ALA A 186 -15.67 14.18 7.06
C ALA A 186 -14.16 14.07 7.35
N MET A 187 -13.51 12.97 6.97
CA MET A 187 -12.06 12.84 7.08
C MET A 187 -11.32 13.84 6.20
N MET A 188 -11.75 14.03 4.94
CA MET A 188 -11.18 15.02 4.04
C MET A 188 -11.34 16.45 4.57
N GLU A 189 -12.48 16.80 5.15
CA GLU A 189 -12.67 18.12 5.79
C GLU A 189 -11.76 18.32 7.00
N VAL A 190 -11.51 17.28 7.80
CA VAL A 190 -10.54 17.35 8.90
C VAL A 190 -9.12 17.56 8.37
N GLU A 191 -8.72 16.86 7.31
CA GLU A 191 -7.42 17.07 6.67
C GLU A 191 -7.30 18.47 6.07
N ARG A 192 -8.35 18.96 5.41
CA ARG A 192 -8.43 20.33 4.89
C ARG A 192 -8.25 21.36 5.99
N ARG A 193 -8.93 21.19 7.14
CA ARG A 193 -8.77 22.07 8.32
C ARG A 193 -7.36 22.04 8.88
N LYS A 194 -6.77 20.85 9.05
CA LYS A 194 -5.37 20.72 9.49
C LYS A 194 -4.41 21.42 8.52
N ALA A 195 -4.61 21.27 7.22
CA ALA A 195 -3.82 21.96 6.21
C ALA A 195 -3.92 23.49 6.36
N LEU A 196 -5.13 24.03 6.52
CA LEU A 196 -5.33 25.45 6.79
C LEU A 196 -4.65 25.91 8.07
N GLU A 197 -4.81 25.19 9.19
CA GLU A 197 -4.13 25.50 10.46
C GLU A 197 -2.60 25.51 10.31
N THR A 198 -2.02 24.57 9.53
CA THR A 198 -0.57 24.57 9.29
C THR A 198 -0.15 25.76 8.43
N MET A 199 -0.94 26.14 7.43
CA MET A 199 -0.68 27.34 6.62
C MET A 199 -0.78 28.62 7.46
N GLU A 200 -1.76 28.70 8.35
CA GLU A 200 -1.91 29.82 9.30
C GLU A 200 -0.69 29.90 10.23
N LYS A 201 -0.25 28.79 10.82
CA LYS A 201 0.97 28.75 11.66
C LYS A 201 2.21 29.21 10.89
N ILE A 202 2.37 28.80 9.63
CA ILE A 202 3.48 29.27 8.78
C ILE A 202 3.37 30.77 8.50
N ALA A 203 2.17 31.28 8.25
CA ALA A 203 1.93 32.70 8.02
C ALA A 203 2.22 33.54 9.28
N GLU A 204 1.85 33.04 10.46
CA GLU A 204 2.15 33.63 11.76
C GLU A 204 3.66 33.68 12.02
N LEU A 205 4.38 32.57 11.79
CA LEU A 205 5.83 32.53 11.92
C LEU A 205 6.51 33.54 10.97
N ARG A 206 6.06 33.62 9.71
CA ARG A 206 6.55 34.64 8.77
C ARG A 206 6.25 36.06 9.25
N LYS A 207 5.08 36.28 9.86
CA LYS A 207 4.73 37.59 10.44
C LYS A 207 5.65 37.93 11.61
N GLN A 208 5.92 36.97 12.50
CA GLN A 208 6.86 37.14 13.61
C GLN A 208 8.28 37.44 13.11
N GLN A 209 8.76 36.72 12.09
CA GLN A 209 10.06 37.01 11.46
C GLN A 209 10.12 38.42 10.87
N ARG A 210 9.05 38.88 10.20
CA ARG A 210 8.97 40.26 9.70
C ARG A 210 9.01 41.29 10.83
N ILE A 211 8.30 41.04 11.93
CA ILE A 211 8.30 41.92 13.11
C ILE A 211 9.70 41.93 13.75
N GLY A 212 10.34 40.77 13.91
CA GLY A 212 11.71 40.66 14.43
C GLY A 212 12.71 41.42 13.55
N GLY A 213 12.68 41.23 12.23
CA GLY A 213 13.52 41.98 11.30
C GLY A 213 13.24 43.50 11.33
N MET A 214 11.99 43.91 11.50
CA MET A 214 11.63 45.33 11.69
C MET A 214 12.22 45.90 12.98
N GLN A 215 12.17 45.15 14.08
CA GLN A 215 12.77 45.56 15.36
C GLN A 215 14.29 45.66 15.27
N GLU A 216 14.96 44.72 14.58
CA GLU A 216 16.39 44.79 14.34
C GLU A 216 16.79 46.04 13.56
N ILE A 217 16.04 46.38 12.50
CA ILE A 217 16.27 47.61 11.73
C ILE A 217 16.06 48.85 12.62
N TYR A 218 15.01 48.86 13.44
CA TYR A 218 14.76 49.95 14.37
C TYR A 218 15.92 50.13 15.35
N ASN A 219 16.43 49.03 15.92
CA ASN A 219 17.59 49.02 16.80
C ASN A 219 18.85 49.54 16.09
N GLN A 220 19.08 49.15 14.83
CA GLN A 220 20.20 49.65 14.03
C GLN A 220 20.09 51.15 13.75
N ILE A 221 18.88 51.65 13.44
CA ILE A 221 18.65 53.09 13.25
C ILE A 221 18.94 53.83 14.55
N GLN A 222 18.47 53.30 15.68
CA GLN A 222 18.69 53.90 16.98
C GLN A 222 20.19 53.93 17.35
N GLN A 223 20.92 52.83 17.15
CA GLN A 223 22.37 52.77 17.35
C GLN A 223 23.11 53.79 16.48
N ARG A 224 22.77 53.90 15.19
CA ARG A 224 23.39 54.91 14.31
C ARG A 224 23.06 56.34 14.73
N MET A 225 21.86 56.58 15.26
CA MET A 225 21.48 57.89 15.79
C MET A 225 22.30 58.23 17.04
N GLU A 226 22.52 57.28 17.94
CA GLU A 226 23.37 57.42 19.12
C GLU A 226 24.84 57.63 18.72
N GLU A 227 25.39 56.85 17.78
CA GLU A 227 26.74 57.04 17.23
C GLU A 227 26.91 58.44 16.63
N LYS A 228 25.94 58.90 15.85
CA LYS A 228 25.96 60.24 15.27
C LYS A 228 25.90 61.34 16.33
N GLN A 229 25.16 61.13 17.43
CA GLN A 229 25.16 62.07 18.55
C GLN A 229 26.54 62.14 19.20
N LEU A 230 27.17 60.99 19.48
CA LEU A 230 28.52 60.93 20.03
C LEU A 230 29.56 61.59 19.10
N GLU A 231 29.48 61.35 17.79
CA GLU A 231 30.38 62.02 16.82
C GLU A 231 30.23 63.53 16.83
N ASN A 232 29.00 64.04 16.99
CA ASN A 232 28.77 65.48 17.09
C ASN A 232 29.33 66.05 18.39
N GLU A 233 29.18 65.33 19.52
CA GLU A 233 29.78 65.72 20.79
C GLU A 233 31.32 65.78 20.70
N VAL A 234 31.96 64.79 20.07
CA VAL A 234 33.41 64.81 19.84
C VAL A 234 33.83 66.00 18.98
N LYS A 235 33.09 66.30 17.90
CA LYS A 235 33.37 67.47 17.05
C LYS A 235 33.22 68.79 17.81
N GLU A 236 32.25 68.91 18.71
CA GLU A 236 32.11 70.10 19.55
C GLU A 236 33.28 70.23 20.54
N GLN A 237 33.70 69.13 21.17
CA GLN A 237 34.89 69.12 22.04
C GLN A 237 36.17 69.50 21.27
N GLU A 238 36.36 68.99 20.05
CA GLU A 238 37.49 69.38 19.18
C GLU A 238 37.43 70.88 18.83
N ARG A 239 36.23 71.41 18.52
CA ARG A 239 36.03 72.85 18.25
C ARG A 239 36.38 73.71 19.46
N GLU A 240 36.01 73.28 20.66
CA GLU A 240 36.35 73.97 21.91
C GLU A 240 37.87 73.96 22.13
N GLN A 241 38.53 72.81 21.97
CA GLN A 241 39.99 72.70 22.10
C GLN A 241 40.73 73.58 21.07
N ILE A 242 40.26 73.62 19.82
CA ILE A 242 40.82 74.51 18.80
C ILE A 242 40.66 75.97 19.22
N ARG A 243 39.51 76.36 19.75
CA ARG A 243 39.25 77.72 20.22
C ARG A 243 40.18 78.10 21.37
N GLU A 244 40.32 77.23 22.37
CA GLU A 244 41.25 77.46 23.48
C GLU A 244 42.70 77.61 23.00
N ASN A 245 43.12 76.79 22.03
CA ASN A 245 44.45 76.88 21.44
C ASN A 245 44.65 78.19 20.66
N GLN A 246 43.63 78.64 19.92
CA GLN A 246 43.64 79.94 19.26
C GLN A 246 43.75 81.08 20.28
N ASP A 247 42.99 81.03 21.38
CA ASP A 247 43.04 82.04 22.43
C ASP A 247 44.41 82.10 23.11
N LYS A 248 45.07 80.94 23.33
CA LYS A 248 46.45 80.87 23.83
C LYS A 248 47.44 81.52 22.87
N ILE A 249 47.35 81.21 21.57
CA ILE A 249 48.22 81.81 20.54
C ILE A 249 48.00 83.33 20.48
N ASN A 250 46.75 83.79 20.46
CA ASN A 250 46.42 85.21 20.46
C ASN A 250 47.00 85.93 21.69
N LEU A 251 46.97 85.29 22.86
CA LEU A 251 47.52 85.85 24.10
C LEU A 251 49.05 85.87 24.09
N GLU A 252 49.71 84.89 23.49
CA GLU A 252 51.15 84.89 23.25
C GLU A 252 51.57 85.98 22.26
N ASP A 253 50.81 86.18 21.18
CA ASP A 253 51.02 87.24 20.20
C ASP A 253 50.86 88.63 20.82
N LEU A 254 49.86 88.84 21.68
CA LEU A 254 49.69 90.09 22.44
C LEU A 254 50.89 90.35 23.36
N LYS A 255 51.37 89.34 24.09
CA LYS A 255 52.57 89.46 24.94
C LYS A 255 53.82 89.76 24.11
N ALA A 256 53.95 89.18 22.91
CA ALA A 256 55.06 89.46 22.01
C ALA A 256 55.02 90.90 21.48
N LEU A 257 53.82 91.42 21.16
CA LEU A 257 53.61 92.82 20.78
C LEU A 257 53.95 93.77 21.93
N GLU A 258 53.55 93.47 23.16
CA GLU A 258 53.91 94.27 24.34
C GLU A 258 55.42 94.31 24.57
N LYS A 259 56.12 93.16 24.45
CA LYS A 259 57.59 93.11 24.55
C LYS A 259 58.26 93.96 23.47
N LYS A 260 57.81 93.84 22.21
CA LYS A 260 58.33 94.68 21.11
C LYS A 260 58.11 96.16 21.38
N ARG A 261 56.95 96.55 21.94
CA ARG A 261 56.67 97.94 22.31
C ARG A 261 57.60 98.42 23.43
N GLN A 262 57.86 97.59 24.44
CA GLN A 262 58.81 97.90 25.52
C GLN A 262 60.24 98.03 24.99
N GLU A 263 60.67 97.14 24.10
CA GLU A 263 61.98 97.21 23.43
C GLU A 263 62.11 98.48 22.58
N GLN A 264 61.07 98.85 21.83
CA GLN A 264 61.02 100.11 21.08
C GLN A 264 61.11 101.34 21.99
N GLN A 265 60.44 101.32 23.15
CA GLN A 265 60.53 102.40 24.14
C GLN A 265 61.94 102.52 24.72
N ARG A 266 62.59 101.40 25.08
CA ARG A 266 63.98 101.39 25.56
C ARG A 266 64.95 101.94 24.51
N LEU A 267 64.82 101.48 23.26
CA LEU A 267 65.60 102.01 22.13
C LEU A 267 65.38 103.52 21.94
N HIS A 268 64.14 103.99 22.08
CA HIS A 268 63.83 105.41 21.98
C HIS A 268 64.48 106.24 23.10
N GLU A 269 64.45 105.75 24.34
CA GLU A 269 65.12 106.38 25.49
C GLU A 269 66.65 106.44 25.29
N GLU A 270 67.26 105.36 24.79
CA GLU A 270 68.69 105.31 24.45
C GLU A 270 69.05 106.32 23.35
N VAL A 271 68.25 106.41 22.28
CA VAL A 271 68.44 107.41 21.22
C VAL A 271 68.32 108.83 21.75
N MET A 272 67.36 109.09 22.66
CA MET A 272 67.22 110.41 23.30
C MET A 272 68.45 110.76 24.16
N ARG A 273 69.02 109.80 24.91
CA ARG A 273 70.27 110.02 25.66
C ARG A 273 71.44 110.35 24.73
N ILE A 274 71.62 109.58 23.65
CA ILE A 274 72.68 109.82 22.65
C ILE A 274 72.52 111.18 21.97
N ASN A 275 71.29 111.58 21.66
CA ASN A 275 71.00 112.89 21.06
C ASN A 275 71.31 114.03 22.04
N ALA A 276 70.94 113.90 23.31
CA ALA A 276 71.27 114.88 24.34
C ALA A 276 72.79 115.02 24.53
N GLU A 277 73.54 113.92 24.50
CA GLU A 277 75.00 113.92 24.53
C GLU A 277 75.60 114.58 23.28
N ALA A 278 75.10 114.26 22.08
CA ALA A 278 75.54 114.89 20.84
C ALA A 278 75.28 116.41 20.81
N MET A 279 74.16 116.86 21.38
CA MET A 279 73.85 118.29 21.51
C MET A 279 74.80 119.01 22.47
N ARG A 280 75.20 118.37 23.58
CA ARG A 280 76.23 118.91 24.50
C ARG A 280 77.58 119.05 23.81
N THR A 281 78.00 118.04 23.05
CA THR A 281 79.25 118.10 22.27
C THR A 281 79.22 119.19 21.20
N LYS A 282 78.06 119.42 20.55
CA LYS A 282 77.90 120.53 19.58
C LYS A 282 78.00 121.91 20.24
N LEU A 283 77.48 122.08 21.46
CA LEU A 283 77.59 123.34 22.20
C LEU A 283 79.04 123.63 22.59
N GLN A 284 79.78 122.63 23.03
CA GLN A 284 81.21 122.76 23.34
C GLN A 284 82.02 123.17 22.10
N ARG A 285 81.77 122.54 20.94
CA ARG A 285 82.40 122.95 19.67
C ARG A 285 82.08 124.40 19.27
N ARG A 286 80.85 124.87 19.50
CA ARG A 286 80.47 126.28 19.24
C ARG A 286 81.18 127.27 20.14
N GLU A 287 81.51 126.89 21.38
CA GLU A 287 82.28 127.75 22.29
C GLU A 287 83.75 127.81 21.88
N GLU A 288 84.32 126.71 21.39
CA GLU A 288 85.66 126.64 20.79
C GLU A 288 85.76 127.47 19.49
N GLU A 289 84.74 127.42 18.63
CA GLU A 289 84.67 128.22 17.39
C GLU A 289 84.64 129.73 17.67
N LYS A 290 83.88 130.20 18.67
CA LYS A 290 83.86 131.63 19.05
C LYS A 290 85.21 132.16 19.52
N LEU A 291 86.03 131.31 20.15
CA LEU A 291 87.38 131.65 20.60
C LEU A 291 88.38 131.67 19.43
N ALA A 292 88.12 130.91 18.37
CA ALA A 292 88.89 130.94 17.12
C ALA A 292 88.54 132.18 16.27
N ASP A 293 87.25 132.50 16.13
CA ASP A 293 86.78 133.65 15.34
C ASP A 293 87.31 135.01 15.86
N MET A 294 87.48 135.17 17.17
CA MET A 294 88.10 136.37 17.76
C MET A 294 89.58 136.51 17.41
N ARG A 295 90.28 135.40 17.12
CA ARG A 295 91.70 135.39 16.68
C ARG A 295 91.82 135.58 15.17
N ASP A 296 90.83 135.16 14.40
CA ASP A 296 90.81 135.29 12.94
C ASP A 296 90.38 136.69 12.47
N MET A 297 89.53 137.40 13.21
CA MET A 297 89.12 138.79 12.90
C MET A 297 90.29 139.79 12.92
N GLU A 298 91.31 139.55 13.73
CA GLU A 298 92.54 140.35 13.79
C GLU A 298 93.51 140.03 12.63
N PHE A 299 93.40 138.84 12.03
CA PHE A 299 94.21 138.37 10.91
C PHE A 299 93.60 138.74 9.54
N VAL A 300 92.27 138.76 9.43
CA VAL A 300 91.51 139.04 8.19
C VAL A 300 91.60 140.50 7.73
N LYS A 301 91.69 141.48 8.65
CA LYS A 301 91.90 142.90 8.30
C LYS A 301 93.21 143.19 7.56
N LYS A 302 94.22 142.32 7.66
CA LYS A 302 95.54 142.45 7.01
C LYS A 302 95.67 141.63 5.72
N LYS A 303 94.66 140.81 5.38
CA LYS A 303 94.69 139.88 4.24
C LYS A 303 93.73 140.29 3.10
N LEU A 304 92.64 140.99 3.41
CA LEU A 304 91.62 141.47 2.45
C LEU A 304 92.14 142.45 1.38
N GLU A 305 93.24 143.17 1.63
CA GLU A 305 93.85 144.06 0.63
C GLU A 305 94.67 143.30 -0.44
N ARG A 306 94.90 142.00 -0.29
CA ARG A 306 95.72 141.19 -1.21
C ARG A 306 94.97 140.07 -1.96
N GLU A 307 93.71 139.77 -1.60
CA GLU A 307 92.95 138.64 -2.18
C GLU A 307 91.86 139.04 -3.19
N ALA A 308 91.55 140.35 -3.32
CA ALA A 308 90.62 140.85 -4.34
C ALA A 308 91.13 140.64 -5.79
N GLU A 309 92.45 140.44 -5.96
CA GLU A 309 93.09 140.28 -7.28
C GLU A 309 93.20 138.82 -7.73
N TYR A 310 92.99 137.82 -6.86
CA TYR A 310 93.21 136.38 -7.16
C TYR A 310 91.92 135.54 -7.34
N GLU A 311 90.75 136.02 -6.91
CA GLU A 311 89.50 135.23 -6.95
C GLU A 311 88.81 135.18 -8.34
N ALA A 312 89.25 135.99 -9.30
CA ALA A 312 88.71 135.96 -10.66
C ALA A 312 89.19 134.74 -11.49
N GLU A 313 90.34 134.14 -11.16
CA GLU A 313 90.97 133.14 -12.04
C GLU A 313 90.61 131.67 -11.75
N GLN A 314 90.22 131.27 -10.54
CA GLN A 314 90.06 129.85 -10.20
C GLN A 314 88.66 129.24 -10.38
N ARG A 315 87.69 129.97 -10.95
CA ARG A 315 86.35 129.43 -11.26
C ARG A 315 86.34 128.38 -12.39
N ARG A 316 87.48 128.08 -13.04
CA ARG A 316 87.59 127.03 -14.08
C ARG A 316 87.87 125.61 -13.55
N ILE A 317 88.31 125.44 -12.30
CA ILE A 317 88.80 124.15 -11.76
C ILE A 317 87.66 123.21 -11.26
N LYS A 318 86.40 123.69 -11.22
CA LYS A 318 85.27 122.89 -10.69
C LYS A 318 84.73 121.79 -11.64
N LYS A 319 85.24 121.66 -12.88
CA LYS A 319 84.76 120.65 -13.85
C LYS A 319 85.40 119.26 -13.72
N ASP A 320 86.49 119.11 -12.95
CA ASP A 320 87.26 117.85 -12.94
C ASP A 320 86.80 116.82 -11.89
N LYS A 321 85.88 117.17 -10.96
CA LYS A 321 85.45 116.26 -9.87
C LYS A 321 84.22 115.38 -10.20
N GLU A 322 83.63 115.50 -11.39
CA GLU A 322 82.49 114.66 -11.81
C GLU A 322 82.91 113.27 -12.33
N LEU A 323 84.18 113.06 -12.67
CA LEU A 323 84.70 111.78 -13.20
C LEU A 323 84.88 110.68 -12.15
N GLU A 324 84.90 111.00 -10.85
CA GLU A 324 85.22 110.03 -9.80
C GLU A 324 84.02 109.16 -9.36
N ILE A 325 82.79 109.58 -9.68
CA ILE A 325 81.55 108.88 -9.30
C ILE A 325 81.17 107.77 -10.30
N ALA A 326 81.71 107.82 -11.54
CA ALA A 326 81.45 106.79 -12.56
C ALA A 326 82.22 105.47 -12.32
N ARG A 327 83.36 105.51 -11.61
CA ARG A 327 84.27 104.37 -11.44
C ARG A 327 83.78 103.32 -10.44
N LEU A 328 83.02 103.73 -9.41
CA LEU A 328 82.56 102.86 -8.33
C LEU A 328 81.32 101.99 -8.69
N ARG A 329 80.54 102.37 -9.71
CA ARG A 329 79.38 101.58 -10.18
C ARG A 329 79.79 100.39 -11.06
N ALA A 330 80.86 100.53 -11.85
CA ALA A 330 81.36 99.49 -12.75
C ALA A 330 82.00 98.27 -12.03
N GLN A 331 82.44 98.42 -10.77
CA GLN A 331 83.00 97.33 -9.97
C GLN A 331 81.93 96.44 -9.30
N GLN A 332 80.72 96.97 -9.07
CA GLN A 332 79.63 96.22 -8.43
C GLN A 332 78.83 95.35 -9.41
N GLU A 333 78.82 95.71 -10.70
CA GLU A 333 78.12 94.97 -11.77
C GLU A 333 78.77 93.61 -12.04
N LYS A 334 80.11 93.57 -12.13
CA LYS A 334 80.88 92.33 -12.39
C LYS A 334 80.74 91.24 -11.32
N VAL A 335 80.46 91.62 -10.06
CA VAL A 335 80.24 90.67 -8.95
C VAL A 335 78.84 90.05 -9.00
N LYS A 336 77.86 90.77 -9.57
CA LYS A 336 76.50 90.25 -9.79
C LYS A 336 76.47 89.28 -10.98
N ASP A 337 77.23 89.56 -12.03
CA ASP A 337 77.32 88.70 -13.21
C ASP A 337 77.97 87.33 -12.88
N TYR A 338 79.02 87.31 -12.04
CA TYR A 338 79.68 86.06 -11.62
C TYR A 338 78.79 85.15 -10.74
N LYS A 339 77.87 85.72 -9.94
CA LYS A 339 76.86 84.95 -9.17
C LYS A 339 75.74 84.42 -10.07
N ALA A 340 75.32 85.20 -11.07
CA ALA A 340 74.29 84.78 -12.03
C ALA A 340 74.75 83.57 -12.87
N GLU A 341 76.01 83.53 -13.28
CA GLU A 341 76.58 82.39 -14.03
C GLU A 341 76.65 81.08 -13.20
N GLN A 342 76.91 81.17 -11.88
CA GLN A 342 76.89 80.01 -10.99
C GLN A 342 75.47 79.49 -10.71
N ASP A 343 74.48 80.37 -10.66
CA ASP A 343 73.07 80.00 -10.44
C ASP A 343 72.45 79.41 -11.71
N GLU A 344 72.88 79.85 -12.90
CA GLU A 344 72.47 79.25 -14.18
C GLU A 344 72.98 77.80 -14.31
N LEU A 345 74.22 77.52 -13.90
CA LEU A 345 74.77 76.16 -13.89
C LEU A 345 74.08 75.25 -12.86
N ARG A 346 73.65 75.78 -11.71
CA ARG A 346 72.83 75.03 -10.73
C ARG A 346 71.42 74.78 -11.25
N ALA A 347 70.80 75.75 -11.92
CA ALA A 347 69.48 75.60 -12.52
C ALA A 347 69.47 74.51 -13.61
N ARG A 348 70.49 74.47 -14.48
CA ARG A 348 70.62 73.42 -15.51
C ARG A 348 70.82 72.03 -14.91
N ARG A 349 71.65 71.88 -13.87
CA ARG A 349 71.81 70.60 -13.15
C ARG A 349 70.52 70.15 -12.46
N ASN A 350 69.77 71.07 -11.85
CA ASN A 350 68.49 70.77 -11.23
C ASN A 350 67.43 70.38 -12.27
N GLN A 351 67.38 71.06 -13.41
CA GLN A 351 66.51 70.71 -14.53
C GLN A 351 66.82 69.28 -15.03
N GLU A 352 68.09 68.93 -15.25
CA GLU A 352 68.48 67.57 -15.65
C GLU A 352 68.13 66.50 -14.60
N ILE A 353 68.30 66.79 -13.30
CA ILE A 353 67.92 65.86 -12.21
C ILE A 353 66.40 65.67 -12.19
N THR A 354 65.63 66.75 -12.29
CA THR A 354 64.16 66.68 -12.31
C THR A 354 63.65 65.93 -13.55
N GLU A 355 64.28 66.14 -14.71
CA GLU A 355 63.91 65.46 -15.95
C GLU A 355 64.27 63.97 -15.92
N ARG A 356 65.41 63.59 -15.32
CA ARG A 356 65.76 62.17 -15.08
C ARG A 356 64.81 61.51 -14.09
N GLN A 357 64.43 62.20 -13.02
CA GLN A 357 63.44 61.70 -12.05
C GLN A 357 62.05 61.58 -12.69
N TRP A 358 61.66 62.51 -13.56
CA TRP A 358 60.40 62.47 -14.30
C TRP A 358 60.35 61.30 -15.27
N ARG A 359 61.41 61.08 -16.07
CA ARG A 359 61.54 59.90 -16.96
C ARG A 359 61.51 58.58 -16.19
N LYS A 360 62.15 58.51 -15.02
CA LYS A 360 62.08 57.33 -14.14
C LYS A 360 60.66 57.09 -13.62
N LYS A 361 59.98 58.13 -13.14
CA LYS A 361 58.59 58.04 -12.67
C LYS A 361 57.61 57.65 -13.78
N GLU A 362 57.76 58.20 -14.99
CA GLU A 362 56.96 57.77 -16.14
C GLU A 362 57.19 56.30 -16.48
N LYS A 363 58.45 55.85 -16.53
CA LYS A 363 58.78 54.45 -16.79
C LYS A 363 58.19 53.51 -15.73
N GLU A 364 58.29 53.87 -14.46
CA GLU A 364 57.70 53.10 -13.35
C GLU A 364 56.17 53.05 -13.42
N LEU A 365 55.52 54.16 -13.77
CA LEU A 365 54.06 54.19 -13.97
C LEU A 365 53.64 53.35 -15.18
N ALA A 366 54.38 53.41 -16.29
CA ALA A 366 54.14 52.59 -17.46
C ALA A 366 54.35 51.09 -17.16
N GLU A 367 55.38 50.73 -16.40
CA GLU A 367 55.62 49.36 -15.96
C GLU A 367 54.52 48.86 -15.01
N LYS A 368 54.04 49.70 -14.07
CA LYS A 368 52.91 49.34 -13.20
C LYS A 368 51.63 49.12 -13.99
N LYS A 369 51.29 50.01 -14.92
CA LYS A 369 50.15 49.85 -15.82
C LYS A 369 50.27 48.57 -16.66
N ALA A 370 51.45 48.29 -17.22
CA ALA A 370 51.69 47.07 -17.99
C ALA A 370 51.52 45.80 -17.13
N ARG A 371 51.98 45.82 -15.87
CA ARG A 371 51.78 44.71 -14.92
C ARG A 371 50.31 44.52 -14.57
N GLU A 372 49.58 45.60 -14.29
CA GLU A 372 48.13 45.57 -14.01
C GLU A 372 47.35 45.04 -15.22
N GLU A 373 47.65 45.51 -16.43
CA GLU A 373 47.05 45.00 -17.67
C GLU A 373 47.36 43.52 -17.91
N ALA A 374 48.60 43.08 -17.64
CA ALA A 374 48.97 41.68 -17.76
C ALA A 374 48.22 40.80 -16.75
N MET A 375 48.07 41.24 -15.50
CA MET A 375 47.27 40.55 -14.49
C MET A 375 45.79 40.48 -14.89
N LEU A 376 45.21 41.57 -15.39
CA LEU A 376 43.82 41.59 -15.86
C LEU A 376 43.61 40.66 -17.06
N LYS A 377 44.57 40.62 -18.00
CA LYS A 377 44.53 39.68 -19.14
C LYS A 377 44.62 38.23 -18.67
N ALA A 378 45.51 37.92 -17.72
CA ALA A 378 45.62 36.58 -17.14
C ALA A 378 44.34 36.16 -16.41
N ALA A 379 43.78 37.03 -15.56
CA ALA A 379 42.52 36.78 -14.86
C ALA A 379 41.34 36.58 -15.82
N ARG A 380 41.30 37.35 -16.92
CA ARG A 380 40.28 37.19 -17.97
C ARG A 380 40.43 35.87 -18.71
N LEU A 381 41.65 35.45 -19.01
CA LEU A 381 41.91 34.13 -19.62
C LEU A 381 41.49 33.00 -18.68
N GLU A 382 41.83 33.07 -17.39
CA GLU A 382 41.37 32.09 -16.41
C GLU A 382 39.83 32.05 -16.31
N GLN A 383 39.18 33.21 -16.32
CA GLN A 383 37.72 33.30 -16.30
C GLN A 383 37.10 32.62 -17.53
N VAL A 384 37.66 32.87 -18.72
CA VAL A 384 37.23 32.24 -19.97
C VAL A 384 37.43 30.72 -19.90
N GLN A 385 38.60 30.25 -19.49
CA GLN A 385 38.89 28.82 -19.34
C GLN A 385 37.95 28.13 -18.34
N ARG A 386 37.68 28.76 -17.19
CA ARG A 386 36.72 28.24 -16.20
C ARG A 386 35.31 28.16 -16.80
N LYS A 387 34.90 29.17 -17.56
CA LYS A 387 33.59 29.18 -18.23
C LYS A 387 33.49 28.09 -19.29
N GLU A 388 34.52 27.93 -20.12
CA GLU A 388 34.61 26.87 -21.14
C GLU A 388 34.57 25.48 -20.50
N HIS A 389 35.29 25.27 -19.41
CA HIS A 389 35.28 24.01 -18.67
C HIS A 389 33.89 23.69 -18.08
N LEU A 390 33.21 24.67 -17.49
CA LEU A 390 31.84 24.50 -16.99
C LEU A 390 30.86 24.16 -18.12
N LEU A 391 30.93 24.87 -19.25
CA LEU A 391 30.11 24.58 -20.43
C LEU A 391 30.38 23.18 -20.98
N SER A 392 31.64 22.74 -20.97
CA SER A 392 32.02 21.38 -21.37
C SER A 392 31.41 20.31 -20.46
N ILE A 393 31.44 20.53 -19.14
CA ILE A 393 30.80 19.65 -18.16
C ILE A 393 29.28 19.62 -18.35
N GLU A 394 28.65 20.77 -18.55
CA GLU A 394 27.20 20.87 -18.79
C GLU A 394 26.81 20.13 -20.06
N ALA A 395 27.51 20.37 -21.17
CA ALA A 395 27.30 19.64 -22.42
C ALA A 395 27.52 18.12 -22.26
N GLY A 396 28.50 17.71 -21.44
CA GLY A 396 28.73 16.31 -21.10
C GLY A 396 27.56 15.70 -20.30
N ARG A 397 27.03 16.43 -19.31
CA ARG A 397 25.86 16.01 -18.53
C ARG A 397 24.62 15.88 -19.41
N GLU A 398 24.38 16.86 -20.27
CA GLU A 398 23.26 16.86 -21.23
C GLU A 398 23.35 15.66 -22.17
N LYS A 399 24.53 15.40 -22.77
CA LYS A 399 24.76 14.20 -23.59
C LYS A 399 24.47 12.91 -22.81
N ALA A 400 24.97 12.78 -21.58
CA ALA A 400 24.73 11.60 -20.75
C ALA A 400 23.25 11.44 -20.36
N THR A 401 22.50 12.53 -20.19
CA THR A 401 21.04 12.46 -19.98
C THR A 401 20.31 12.06 -21.26
N PHE A 402 20.71 12.61 -22.40
CA PHE A 402 20.15 12.28 -23.70
C PHE A 402 20.38 10.81 -24.05
N GLU A 403 21.59 10.30 -23.88
CA GLU A 403 21.92 8.88 -24.10
C GLU A 403 21.13 7.95 -23.19
N ARG A 404 20.91 8.33 -21.91
CA ARG A 404 20.06 7.55 -21.00
C ARG A 404 18.62 7.48 -21.47
N VAL A 405 18.05 8.61 -21.90
CA VAL A 405 16.69 8.66 -22.45
C VAL A 405 16.61 7.83 -23.73
N LEU A 406 17.60 7.93 -24.61
CA LEU A 406 17.63 7.19 -25.87
C LEU A 406 17.73 5.67 -25.64
N LYS A 407 18.55 5.22 -24.68
CA LYS A 407 18.60 3.81 -24.26
C LYS A 407 17.27 3.34 -23.69
N ALA A 408 16.65 4.11 -22.80
CA ALA A 408 15.34 3.78 -22.24
C ALA A 408 14.26 3.70 -23.32
N GLN A 409 14.28 4.59 -24.32
CA GLN A 409 13.38 4.52 -25.47
C GLN A 409 13.62 3.28 -26.32
N GLN A 410 14.88 2.94 -26.61
CA GLN A 410 15.22 1.71 -27.34
C GLN A 410 14.76 0.46 -26.59
N GLU A 411 14.99 0.38 -25.28
CA GLU A 411 14.52 -0.71 -24.43
C GLU A 411 12.99 -0.82 -24.43
N ALA A 412 12.28 0.32 -24.37
CA ALA A 412 10.82 0.36 -24.44
C ALA A 412 10.31 -0.15 -25.80
N ILE A 413 10.97 0.21 -26.91
CA ILE A 413 10.64 -0.28 -28.24
C ILE A 413 10.85 -1.80 -28.33
N VAL A 414 11.97 -2.32 -27.80
CA VAL A 414 12.24 -3.77 -27.79
C VAL A 414 11.19 -4.51 -26.96
N LYS A 415 10.89 -4.05 -25.74
CA LYS A 415 9.86 -4.67 -24.89
C LYS A 415 8.49 -4.68 -25.57
N ARG A 416 8.11 -3.58 -26.21
CA ARG A 416 6.85 -3.50 -26.96
C ARG A 416 6.82 -4.50 -28.12
N ARG A 417 7.91 -4.62 -28.89
CA ARG A 417 8.03 -5.62 -29.96
C ARG A 417 7.90 -7.05 -29.42
N GLU A 418 8.57 -7.37 -28.31
CA GLU A 418 8.46 -8.69 -27.68
C GLU A 418 7.03 -9.00 -27.20
N GLU A 419 6.32 -8.00 -26.68
CA GLU A 419 4.91 -8.14 -26.28
C GLU A 419 4.00 -8.36 -27.49
N GLU A 420 4.19 -7.59 -28.56
CA GLU A 420 3.48 -7.76 -29.84
C GLU A 420 3.73 -9.15 -30.44
N GLU A 421 4.98 -9.64 -30.43
CA GLU A 421 5.33 -11.00 -30.87
C GLU A 421 4.66 -12.08 -30.00
N LYS A 422 4.65 -11.92 -28.67
CA LYS A 422 3.97 -12.85 -27.75
C LYS A 422 2.46 -12.87 -28.01
N GLN A 423 1.85 -11.72 -28.25
CA GLN A 423 0.43 -11.63 -28.60
C GLN A 423 0.16 -12.30 -29.96
N HIS A 424 1.01 -12.05 -30.96
CA HIS A 424 0.91 -12.69 -32.27
C HIS A 424 1.03 -14.21 -32.16
N GLN A 425 2.01 -14.73 -31.41
CA GLN A 425 2.16 -16.17 -31.17
C GLN A 425 0.95 -16.77 -30.44
N LYS A 426 0.38 -16.07 -29.45
CA LYS A 426 -0.86 -16.52 -28.79
C LYS A 426 -2.03 -16.57 -29.76
N ALA A 427 -2.18 -15.57 -30.63
CA ALA A 427 -3.22 -15.53 -31.64
C ALA A 427 -3.06 -16.67 -32.67
N LEU A 428 -1.82 -16.96 -33.10
CA LEU A 428 -1.51 -18.10 -33.97
C LEU A 428 -1.88 -19.43 -33.31
N ARG A 429 -1.43 -19.66 -32.06
CA ARG A 429 -1.78 -20.88 -31.29
C ARG A 429 -3.29 -21.02 -31.11
N HIS A 430 -3.98 -19.92 -30.83
CA HIS A 430 -5.43 -19.92 -30.71
C HIS A 430 -6.13 -20.27 -32.04
N SER A 431 -5.67 -19.69 -33.14
CA SER A 431 -6.14 -20.02 -34.50
C SER A 431 -5.89 -21.49 -34.86
N GLU A 432 -4.73 -22.04 -34.51
CA GLU A 432 -4.42 -23.47 -34.68
C GLU A 432 -5.34 -24.36 -33.83
N ALA A 433 -5.57 -24.00 -32.57
CA ALA A 433 -6.48 -24.73 -31.69
C ALA A 433 -7.92 -24.73 -32.23
N ILE A 434 -8.42 -23.59 -32.74
CA ILE A 434 -9.75 -23.52 -33.39
C ILE A 434 -9.79 -24.42 -34.62
N ARG A 435 -8.74 -24.40 -35.46
CA ARG A 435 -8.65 -25.28 -36.63
C ARG A 435 -8.62 -26.76 -36.25
N GLN A 436 -7.98 -27.12 -35.14
CA GLN A 436 -8.00 -28.49 -34.60
C GLN A 436 -9.40 -28.86 -34.09
N GLN A 437 -10.05 -28.00 -33.31
CA GLN A 437 -11.42 -28.22 -32.83
C GLN A 437 -12.43 -28.39 -33.98
N MET A 438 -12.27 -27.60 -35.05
CA MET A 438 -13.08 -27.75 -36.27
C MET A 438 -12.88 -29.13 -36.91
N LYS A 439 -11.61 -29.55 -37.09
CA LYS A 439 -11.29 -30.89 -37.62
C LYS A 439 -11.84 -32.02 -36.74
N GLU A 440 -11.71 -31.91 -35.42
CA GLU A 440 -12.26 -32.89 -34.47
C GLU A 440 -13.79 -32.94 -34.56
N ARG A 441 -14.45 -31.78 -34.65
CA ARG A 441 -15.90 -31.72 -34.85
C ARG A 441 -16.31 -32.35 -36.18
N GLU A 442 -15.62 -32.06 -37.27
CA GLU A 442 -15.86 -32.67 -38.58
C GLU A 442 -15.70 -34.20 -38.51
N LEU A 443 -14.62 -34.70 -37.89
CA LEU A 443 -14.42 -36.14 -37.68
C LEU A 443 -15.50 -36.75 -36.80
N SER A 444 -15.93 -36.06 -35.73
CA SER A 444 -17.02 -36.50 -34.86
C SER A 444 -18.37 -36.54 -35.60
N ALA A 445 -18.60 -35.62 -36.54
CA ALA A 445 -19.80 -35.61 -37.36
C ALA A 445 -19.77 -36.73 -38.40
N ILE A 446 -18.60 -36.99 -39.01
CA ILE A 446 -18.41 -38.11 -39.94
C ILE A 446 -18.63 -39.46 -39.23
N THR A 447 -18.06 -39.64 -38.03
CA THR A 447 -18.24 -40.86 -37.23
C THR A 447 -19.69 -41.07 -36.82
N LYS A 448 -20.36 -40.04 -36.26
CA LYS A 448 -21.81 -40.10 -35.99
C LYS A 448 -22.64 -40.44 -37.22
N ARG A 449 -22.27 -39.87 -38.39
CA ARG A 449 -22.96 -40.18 -39.65
C ARG A 449 -22.74 -41.64 -40.05
N ARG A 450 -21.54 -42.20 -39.88
CA ARG A 450 -21.26 -43.63 -40.10
C ARG A 450 -22.05 -44.50 -39.14
N GLU A 451 -22.10 -44.16 -37.85
CA GLU A 451 -22.90 -44.88 -36.84
C GLU A 451 -24.39 -44.92 -37.22
N ILE A 452 -24.96 -43.79 -37.65
CA ILE A 452 -26.35 -43.72 -38.13
C ILE A 452 -26.57 -44.63 -39.35
N PHE A 453 -25.62 -44.67 -40.30
CA PHE A 453 -25.70 -45.57 -41.45
C PHE A 453 -25.59 -47.04 -41.03
N GLU A 454 -24.68 -47.39 -40.12
CA GLU A 454 -24.53 -48.75 -39.58
C GLU A 454 -25.77 -49.21 -38.78
N GLU A 455 -26.41 -48.30 -38.04
CA GLU A 455 -27.68 -48.57 -37.38
C GLU A 455 -28.82 -48.77 -38.40
N ALA A 456 -28.86 -47.98 -39.46
CA ALA A 456 -29.83 -48.15 -40.54
C ALA A 456 -29.64 -49.48 -41.29
N ASP A 457 -28.41 -49.89 -41.54
CA ASP A 457 -28.09 -51.18 -42.16
C ASP A 457 -28.49 -52.35 -41.24
N ARG A 458 -28.20 -52.26 -39.93
CA ARG A 458 -28.67 -53.24 -38.93
C ARG A 458 -30.19 -53.37 -38.90
N LEU A 459 -30.92 -52.24 -38.89
CA LEU A 459 -32.39 -52.25 -38.95
C LEU A 459 -32.92 -52.86 -40.26
N ASN A 460 -32.24 -52.59 -41.38
CA ASN A 460 -32.58 -53.20 -42.67
C ASN A 460 -32.34 -54.72 -42.67
N GLU A 461 -31.25 -55.19 -42.08
CA GLU A 461 -30.96 -56.61 -41.91
C GLU A 461 -31.98 -57.30 -41.00
N GLU A 462 -32.33 -56.70 -39.86
CA GLU A 462 -33.39 -57.19 -38.98
C GLU A 462 -34.75 -57.27 -39.70
N ALA A 463 -35.08 -56.25 -40.50
CA ALA A 463 -36.30 -56.24 -41.32
C ALA A 463 -36.27 -57.34 -42.40
N ARG A 464 -35.12 -57.60 -43.03
CA ARG A 464 -34.93 -58.71 -43.98
C ARG A 464 -35.10 -60.06 -43.28
N GLN A 465 -34.47 -60.27 -42.13
CA GLN A 465 -34.62 -61.49 -41.34
C GLN A 465 -36.07 -61.69 -40.88
N ARG A 466 -36.77 -60.63 -40.47
CA ARG A 466 -38.20 -60.68 -40.13
C ARG A 466 -39.05 -61.09 -41.33
N ARG A 467 -38.78 -60.52 -42.52
CA ARG A 467 -39.46 -60.93 -43.77
C ARG A 467 -39.20 -62.40 -44.10
N ALA A 468 -37.96 -62.87 -43.98
CA ALA A 468 -37.61 -64.28 -44.19
C ALA A 468 -38.36 -65.20 -43.23
N ARG A 469 -38.36 -64.90 -41.92
CA ARG A 469 -39.14 -65.65 -40.91
C ARG A 469 -40.63 -65.67 -41.22
N LEU A 470 -41.21 -64.52 -41.63
CA LEU A 470 -42.62 -64.45 -42.01
C LEU A 470 -42.93 -65.27 -43.28
N ASN A 471 -42.02 -65.29 -44.27
CA ASN A 471 -42.16 -66.10 -45.47
C ASN A 471 -42.06 -67.59 -45.13
N GLU A 472 -41.12 -68.02 -44.28
CA GLU A 472 -41.03 -69.40 -43.79
C GLU A 472 -42.30 -69.82 -43.04
N ILE A 473 -42.86 -68.96 -42.19
CA ILE A 473 -44.12 -69.21 -41.50
C ILE A 473 -45.28 -69.29 -42.50
N LYS A 474 -45.32 -68.41 -43.51
CA LYS A 474 -46.33 -68.47 -44.59
C LYS A 474 -46.21 -69.78 -45.38
N GLU A 475 -45.01 -70.22 -45.71
CA GLU A 475 -44.77 -71.49 -46.40
C GLU A 475 -45.17 -72.70 -45.55
N LYS A 476 -44.87 -72.69 -44.24
CA LYS A 476 -45.33 -73.72 -43.31
C LYS A 476 -46.86 -73.76 -43.25
N LYS A 477 -47.52 -72.61 -43.12
CA LYS A 477 -48.99 -72.52 -43.16
C LYS A 477 -49.59 -72.96 -44.50
N LEU A 478 -48.94 -72.65 -45.63
CA LEU A 478 -49.38 -73.12 -46.95
C LEU A 478 -49.18 -74.64 -47.12
N LYS A 479 -48.18 -75.22 -46.46
CA LYS A 479 -47.96 -76.68 -46.43
C LYS A 479 -48.93 -77.39 -45.49
N GLU A 480 -49.39 -76.75 -44.41
CA GLU A 480 -50.44 -77.26 -43.51
C GLU A 480 -51.86 -77.16 -44.09
N LEU A 481 -52.06 -76.34 -45.13
CA LEU A 481 -53.33 -76.20 -45.86
C LEU A 481 -53.46 -77.15 -47.07
N LYS A 482 -52.43 -77.95 -47.36
CA LYS A 482 -52.48 -79.10 -48.28
C LYS A 482 -52.57 -80.37 -47.46
#